data_AF-E5AT18-F1
#
_entry.id   AF-E5AT18-F1
#
_cell.length_a   1.000
_cell.length_b   1.000
_cell.length_c   1.000
_cell.angle_alpha   90.00
_cell.angle_beta   90.00
_cell.angle_gamma   90.00
#
_symmetry.space_group_name_H-M   'P 1'
#
loop_
_entity.id
_entity.type
_entity.pdbx_description
1 polymer ?
#
loop_
_entity_poly.entity_id
_entity_poly.type
_entity_poly.pdbx_seq_one_letter_code
_entity_poly.pdbx_strand_id
1 'polypeptide(L)'
;MSAARVFAASLDKLDANVSLLLSEIDAGGLSELSVRATYAAMARHLPAIHHDPFDWLLVAQALFEPLHLLISDGYLLKYTDFVIPL
;
A
#
# COMPACT_ATOMS: atom_id res chain seq x y z
N MET A 1 -19.54 -0.79 -8.37
CA MET A 1 -18.62 -0.96 -7.23
C MET A 1 -17.25 -0.51 -7.71
N SER A 2 -16.84 0.71 -7.36
CA SER A 2 -15.49 1.19 -7.70
C SER A 2 -14.50 0.44 -6.83
N ALA A 3 -13.58 -0.33 -7.44
CA ALA A 3 -12.48 -0.93 -6.71
C ALA A 3 -11.58 0.21 -6.21
N ALA A 4 -11.57 0.48 -4.91
CA ALA A 4 -10.61 1.40 -4.34
C ALA A 4 -9.20 0.83 -4.55
N ARG A 5 -8.29 1.66 -5.07
CA ARG A 5 -6.91 1.27 -5.39
C ARG A 5 -6.02 1.90 -4.34
N VAL A 6 -5.18 1.10 -3.68
CA VAL A 6 -4.20 1.61 -2.70
C VAL A 6 -2.92 1.94 -3.43
N PHE A 7 -2.47 3.18 -3.28
CA PHE A 7 -1.16 3.62 -3.73
C PHE A 7 -0.31 3.92 -2.49
N ALA A 8 0.89 3.36 -2.45
CA ALA A 8 1.86 3.67 -1.42
C ALA A 8 3.26 3.72 -2.03
N ALA A 9 4.05 4.68 -1.59
CA ALA A 9 5.45 4.83 -1.96
C ALA A 9 6.26 5.01 -0.68
N SER A 10 7.40 4.30 -0.60
CA SER A 10 8.33 4.47 0.52
C SER A 10 8.88 5.90 0.54
N LEU A 11 8.89 6.54 1.72
CA LEU A 11 9.35 7.93 1.88
C LEU A 11 10.79 8.14 1.39
N ASP A 12 11.64 7.11 1.51
CA ASP A 12 13.05 7.16 1.08
C ASP A 12 13.20 7.17 -0.46
N LYS A 13 12.18 6.72 -1.20
CA LYS A 13 12.13 6.76 -2.68
C LYS A 13 11.41 8.00 -3.20
N LEU A 14 10.93 8.87 -2.31
CA LEU A 14 10.08 10.00 -2.65
C LEU A 14 10.92 11.28 -2.82
N ASP A 15 11.68 11.38 -3.93
CA ASP A 15 12.25 12.66 -4.37
C ASP A 15 11.13 13.52 -5.02
N ALA A 16 10.07 13.76 -4.25
CA ALA A 16 8.87 14.43 -4.70
C ALA A 16 8.55 15.60 -3.78
N ASN A 17 8.08 16.69 -4.38
CA ASN A 17 7.53 17.79 -3.61
C ASN A 17 6.24 17.33 -2.92
N VAL A 18 6.32 17.11 -1.61
CA VAL A 18 5.20 16.60 -0.79
C VAL A 18 3.96 17.46 -0.93
N SER A 19 4.10 18.78 -0.97
CA SER A 19 2.95 19.69 -1.13
C SER A 19 2.27 19.51 -2.48
N LEU A 20 3.05 19.33 -3.56
CA LEU A 20 2.51 19.01 -4.89
C LEU A 20 1.81 17.65 -4.87
N LEU A 21 2.42 16.63 -4.27
CA LEU A 21 1.83 15.31 -4.16
C LEU A 21 0.46 15.36 -3.45
N LEU A 22 0.37 16.09 -2.34
CA LEU A 22 -0.89 16.24 -1.60
C LEU A 22 -1.97 16.95 -2.45
N SER A 23 -1.61 17.99 -3.21
CA SER A 23 -2.57 18.64 -4.11
C SER A 23 -3.02 17.75 -5.26
N GLU A 24 -2.14 16.91 -5.79
CA GLU A 24 -2.49 15.96 -6.87
C GLU A 24 -3.34 14.79 -6.35
N ILE A 25 -3.14 14.36 -5.11
CA ILE A 25 -4.00 13.35 -4.46
C ILE A 25 -5.44 13.87 -4.37
N ASP A 26 -5.62 15.10 -3.89
CA ASP A 26 -6.93 15.75 -3.77
C ASP A 26 -7.59 15.95 -5.15
N ALA A 27 -6.82 16.43 -6.14
CA ALA A 27 -7.32 16.64 -7.49
C ALA A 27 -7.60 15.35 -8.27
N GLY A 28 -6.85 14.28 -8.01
CA GLY A 28 -6.89 13.02 -8.73
C GLY A 28 -8.05 12.08 -8.35
N GLY A 29 -8.91 12.48 -7.42
CA GLY A 29 -9.99 11.64 -6.91
C GLY A 29 -9.51 10.44 -6.09
N LEU A 30 -8.29 10.53 -5.55
CA LEU A 30 -7.74 9.52 -4.65
C LEU A 30 -8.30 9.73 -3.25
N SER A 31 -8.58 8.63 -2.56
CA SER A 31 -9.01 8.67 -1.15
C SER A 31 -7.88 8.17 -0.28
N GLU A 32 -7.51 8.96 0.72
CA GLU A 32 -6.56 8.55 1.74
C GLU A 32 -7.13 7.41 2.58
N LEU A 33 -6.30 6.43 2.90
CA LEU A 33 -6.67 5.33 3.79
C LEU A 33 -5.88 5.43 5.08
N SER A 34 -6.59 5.47 6.21
CA SER A 34 -5.95 5.52 7.52
C SER A 34 -5.23 4.20 7.82
N VAL A 35 -3.98 4.29 8.29
CA VAL A 35 -3.27 3.15 8.87
C VAL A 35 -3.86 2.84 10.24
N ARG A 36 -4.33 1.59 10.44
CA ARG A 36 -4.97 1.15 11.69
C ARG A 36 -4.17 0.04 12.35
N ALA A 37 -4.21 -0.01 13.68
CA ALA A 37 -3.54 -1.06 14.47
C ALA A 37 -3.99 -2.48 14.10
N THR A 38 -5.20 -2.65 13.56
CA THR A 38 -5.71 -3.92 13.05
C THR A 38 -4.86 -4.48 11.89
N TYR A 39 -4.33 -3.61 11.02
CA TYR A 39 -3.46 -4.04 9.92
C TYR A 39 -2.10 -4.51 10.45
N ALA A 40 -1.53 -3.83 11.44
CA ALA A 40 -0.30 -4.28 12.10
C ALA A 40 -0.49 -5.62 12.84
N ALA A 41 -1.65 -5.82 13.48
CA ALA A 41 -2.01 -7.09 14.09
C ALA A 41 -2.21 -8.21 13.06
N MET A 42 -2.59 -7.91 11.82
CA MET A 42 -2.66 -8.87 10.73
C MET A 42 -1.30 -9.14 10.08
N ALA A 43 -0.46 -8.10 9.95
CA ALA A 43 0.88 -8.17 9.36
C ALA A 43 1.76 -9.25 10.01
N ARG A 44 1.64 -9.46 11.33
CA ARG A 44 2.38 -10.52 12.05
C ARG A 44 2.11 -11.95 11.56
N HIS A 45 1.02 -12.16 10.82
CA HIS A 45 0.60 -13.46 10.31
C HIS A 45 1.04 -13.67 8.86
N LEU A 46 1.63 -12.65 8.23
CA LEU A 46 2.15 -12.77 6.87
C LEU A 46 3.40 -13.66 6.84
N PRO A 47 3.64 -14.39 5.75
CA PRO A 47 4.88 -15.13 5.55
C PRO A 47 6.12 -14.22 5.64
N ALA A 48 7.20 -14.71 6.24
CA ALA A 48 8.45 -13.95 6.38
C ALA A 48 9.26 -13.94 5.07
N ILE A 49 8.72 -13.33 4.00
CA ILE A 49 9.37 -13.28 2.68
C ILE A 49 10.35 -12.09 2.61
N HIS A 50 9.99 -10.91 3.14
CA HIS A 50 10.89 -9.76 3.41
C HIS A 50 10.83 -9.36 4.88
N HIS A 51 11.72 -8.44 5.28
CA HIS A 51 11.79 -7.83 6.61
C HIS A 51 11.67 -6.29 6.52
N ASP A 52 10.59 -5.82 5.92
CA ASP A 52 10.20 -4.40 5.87
C ASP A 52 8.81 -4.26 6.51
N PRO A 53 8.72 -3.62 7.69
CA PRO A 53 7.46 -3.51 8.42
C PRO A 53 6.42 -2.63 7.71
N PHE A 54 6.84 -1.72 6.83
CA PHE A 54 5.92 -0.87 6.06
C PHE A 54 5.28 -1.67 4.92
N ASP A 55 6.06 -2.43 4.18
CA ASP A 55 5.53 -3.30 3.12
C ASP A 55 4.56 -4.35 3.65
N TRP A 56 4.88 -4.95 4.81
CA TRP A 56 3.94 -5.85 5.50
C TRP A 56 2.63 -5.17 5.89
N LEU A 57 2.69 -3.90 6.31
CA LEU A 57 1.50 -3.14 6.66
C LEU A 57 0.62 -2.88 5.43
N LEU A 58 1.23 -2.55 4.28
CA LEU A 58 0.52 -2.33 3.01
C LEU A 58 -0.17 -3.60 2.51
N VAL A 59 0.55 -4.73 2.54
CA VAL A 59 -0.02 -6.04 2.17
C VAL A 59 -1.16 -6.41 3.12
N ALA A 60 -0.98 -6.23 4.42
CA ALA A 60 -2.02 -6.52 5.42
C ALA A 60 -3.27 -5.64 5.22
N GLN A 61 -3.09 -4.35 4.93
CA GLN A 61 -4.20 -3.44 4.65
C GLN A 61 -4.95 -3.82 3.37
N ALA A 62 -4.23 -4.17 2.29
CA ALA A 62 -4.82 -4.63 1.03
C ALA A 62 -5.66 -5.90 1.22
N LEU A 63 -5.16 -6.86 2.00
CA LEU A 63 -5.88 -8.08 2.34
C LEU A 63 -7.09 -7.84 3.27
N PHE A 64 -6.98 -6.90 4.22
CA PHE A 64 -8.04 -6.62 5.19
C PHE A 64 -9.22 -5.85 4.55
N GLU A 65 -8.94 -4.91 3.66
CA GLU A 65 -9.92 -4.05 2.98
C GLU A 65 -10.30 -4.53 1.56
N PRO A 66 -10.07 -5.82 1.26
CA PRO A 66 -9.88 -6.41 -0.10
C PRO A 66 -9.59 -5.41 -1.24
N LEU A 67 -8.50 -4.66 -1.12
CA LEU A 67 -8.09 -3.65 -2.11
C LEU A 67 -6.93 -4.16 -2.97
N HIS A 68 -6.83 -3.65 -4.20
CA HIS A 68 -5.64 -3.88 -5.00
C HIS A 68 -4.51 -2.95 -4.57
N LEU A 69 -3.35 -3.51 -4.26
CA LEU A 69 -2.11 -2.80 -3.98
C LEU A 69 -1.28 -2.72 -5.25
N LEU A 70 -1.08 -1.51 -5.77
CA LEU A 70 -0.25 -1.25 -6.95
C LEU A 70 1.21 -1.07 -6.51
N ILE A 71 2.12 -1.86 -7.09
CA ILE A 71 3.56 -1.82 -6.77
C ILE A 71 4.40 -1.61 -8.02
N SER A 72 5.50 -0.86 -7.90
CA SER A 72 6.45 -0.64 -9.00
C SER A 72 7.56 -1.69 -9.05
N ASP A 73 7.95 -2.26 -7.91
CA ASP A 73 8.87 -3.40 -7.84
C ASP A 73 8.09 -4.70 -7.65
N GLY A 74 8.54 -5.82 -8.21
CA GLY A 74 7.79 -7.09 -8.18
C GLY A 74 7.86 -7.84 -6.83
N TYR A 75 8.41 -7.24 -5.78
CA TYR A 75 8.77 -7.97 -4.58
C TYR A 75 7.54 -8.48 -3.81
N LEU A 76 6.50 -7.64 -3.72
CA LEU A 76 5.29 -7.93 -2.94
C LEU A 76 4.30 -8.88 -3.63
N LEU A 77 4.50 -9.19 -4.93
CA LEU A 77 3.68 -10.16 -5.67
C LEU A 77 3.65 -11.56 -5.03
N LYS A 78 4.65 -11.88 -4.19
CA LYS A 78 4.78 -13.18 -3.53
C LYS A 78 3.80 -13.37 -2.37
N TYR A 79 3.10 -12.32 -1.93
CA TYR A 79 2.22 -12.40 -0.77
C TYR A 79 0.78 -12.79 -1.13
N THR A 80 0.24 -12.26 -2.23
CA THR A 80 -1.18 -12.38 -2.56
C THR A 80 -1.51 -11.83 -3.95
N ASP A 81 -2.58 -12.35 -4.55
CA ASP A 81 -3.12 -11.89 -5.85
C ASP A 81 -3.74 -10.47 -5.78
N PHE A 82 -3.95 -9.92 -4.58
CA PHE A 82 -4.35 -8.52 -4.40
C PHE A 82 -3.21 -7.53 -4.70
N VAL A 83 -1.97 -8.00 -4.79
CA VAL A 83 -0.83 -7.17 -5.18
C VAL A 83 -0.64 -7.28 -6.68
N ILE A 84 -0.69 -6.13 -7.37
CA ILE A 84 -0.60 -6.05 -8.82
C ILE A 84 0.50 -5.06 -9.25
N PRO A 85 1.21 -5.33 -10.34
CA PRO A 85 2.20 -4.40 -10.87
C PRO A 85 1.52 -3.14 -11.43
N LEU A 86 2.23 -2.00 -11.35
CA LEU A 86 1.91 -0.77 -12.07
C LEU A 86 2.04 -0.93 -13.59
#